data_AF-A0A7V8VQT7-F1
#
_entry.id   AF-A0A7V8VQT7-F1
#
_cell.length_a   1.000
_cell.length_b   1.000
_cell.length_c   1.000
_cell.angle_alpha   90.00
_cell.angle_beta   90.00
_cell.angle_gamma   90.00
#
_symmetry.space_group_name_H-M   'P 1'
#
loop_
_entity.id
_entity.type
_entity.pdbx_description
1 polymer ?
#
loop_
_entity_poly.entity_id
_entity_poly.type
_entity_poly.pdbx_seq_one_letter_code
_entity_poly.pdbx_strand_id
1 'polypeptide(L)'
;MSDTGLRERADRRFEQALAEAGVADPRNAYRGWLRQLREQSLEGYQRAVGYFEKRLLPAVAAEGSDPIQEWIEYGRLLAEHTSPGRTVQIDPTGRERPHASPVPANHLVLHLPTSSREPARVVWLPRELSFAQRAACDLLVTGSQG
;
A
#
# COMPACT_ATOMS: atom_id res chain seq x y z
N MET A 1 -1.07 24.11 14.83
CA MET A 1 -0.95 22.70 15.26
C MET A 1 0.53 22.36 15.22
N SER A 2 1.12 21.83 16.30
CA SER A 2 2.50 21.36 16.25
C SER A 2 2.61 20.17 15.31
N ASP A 3 3.78 19.98 14.69
CA ASP A 3 4.04 18.86 13.79
C ASP A 3 3.80 17.50 14.50
N THR A 4 4.19 17.42 15.77
CA THR A 4 3.89 16.29 16.66
C THR A 4 2.38 16.01 16.79
N GLY A 5 1.56 17.04 17.02
CA GLY A 5 0.12 16.88 17.19
C GLY A 5 -0.62 16.51 15.89
N LEU A 6 -0.05 16.85 14.73
CA LEU A 6 -0.54 16.38 13.44
C LEU A 6 -0.29 14.88 13.29
N ARG A 7 0.94 14.43 13.58
CA ARG A 7 1.32 13.03 13.45
C ARG A 7 0.52 12.11 14.36
N GLU A 8 0.39 12.47 15.64
CA GLU A 8 -0.43 11.71 16.60
C GLU A 8 -1.89 11.58 16.17
N ARG A 9 -2.44 12.62 15.54
CA ARG A 9 -3.81 12.59 15.01
C ARG A 9 -3.92 11.66 13.81
N ALA A 10 -2.97 11.74 12.87
CA ALA A 10 -2.94 10.88 11.70
C ALA A 10 -2.79 9.40 12.11
N ASP A 11 -1.86 9.11 13.02
CA ASP A 11 -1.62 7.75 13.52
C ASP A 11 -2.87 7.19 14.20
N ARG A 12 -3.50 7.95 15.10
CA ARG A 12 -4.74 7.52 15.77
C ARG A 12 -5.88 7.26 14.78
N ARG A 13 -6.09 8.13 13.80
CA ARG A 13 -7.13 7.94 12.77
C ARG A 13 -6.86 6.70 11.93
N PHE A 14 -5.61 6.46 11.55
CA PHE A 14 -5.27 5.29 10.77
C PHE A 14 -5.44 3.99 11.56
N GLU A 15 -4.99 3.96 12.81
CA GLU A 15 -5.16 2.79 13.69
C GLU A 15 -6.63 2.47 13.95
N GLN A 16 -7.46 3.50 14.15
CA GLN A 16 -8.90 3.32 14.24
C GLN A 16 -9.48 2.72 12.94
N ALA A 17 -9.12 3.26 11.77
CA ALA A 17 -9.61 2.75 10.49
C ALA A 17 -9.18 1.29 10.24
N LEU A 18 -7.93 0.93 10.58
CA LEU A 18 -7.45 -0.46 10.51
C LEU A 18 -8.25 -1.39 11.41
N ALA A 19 -8.52 -0.98 12.65
CA ALA A 19 -9.30 -1.76 13.61
C ALA A 19 -10.75 -1.96 13.15
N GLU A 20 -11.39 -0.91 12.63
CA GLU A 20 -12.74 -0.96 12.09
C GLU A 20 -12.83 -1.86 10.84
N ALA A 21 -11.84 -1.80 9.96
CA ALA A 21 -11.79 -2.65 8.77
C ALA A 21 -11.36 -4.10 9.07
N GLY A 22 -10.71 -4.33 10.22
CA GLY A 22 -10.16 -5.63 10.60
C GLY A 22 -9.06 -6.12 9.66
N VAL A 23 -8.25 -5.20 9.12
CA VAL A 23 -7.19 -5.48 8.14
C VAL A 23 -5.80 -5.39 8.78
N ALA A 24 -4.82 -6.04 8.16
CA ALA A 24 -3.43 -5.99 8.63
C ALA A 24 -2.80 -4.60 8.39
N ASP A 25 -1.89 -4.21 9.28
CA ASP A 25 -1.16 -2.93 9.16
C ASP A 25 -0.07 -3.00 8.06
N PRO A 26 -0.18 -2.21 6.98
CA PRO A 26 0.79 -2.23 5.89
C PRO A 26 2.12 -1.55 6.23
N ARG A 27 2.21 -0.77 7.33
CA ARG A 27 3.39 0.04 7.68
C ARG A 27 4.66 -0.79 7.79
N ASN A 28 4.56 -2.06 8.20
CA ASN A 28 5.72 -2.96 8.28
C ASN A 28 6.34 -3.23 6.91
N ALA A 29 5.53 -3.54 5.90
CA ALA A 29 6.00 -3.75 4.53
C ALA A 29 6.59 -2.45 3.95
N TYR A 30 5.91 -1.33 4.16
CA TYR A 30 6.34 -0.03 3.65
C TYR A 30 7.67 0.44 4.24
N ARG A 31 7.94 0.17 5.52
CA ARG A 31 9.26 0.43 6.13
C ARG A 31 10.37 -0.38 5.45
N GLY A 32 10.07 -1.62 5.02
CA GLY A 32 11.00 -2.42 4.22
C GLY A 32 11.32 -1.77 2.88
N TRP A 33 10.30 -1.31 2.16
CA TRP A 33 10.48 -0.64 0.86
C TRP A 33 11.19 0.70 0.98
N LEU A 34 10.93 1.47 2.04
CA LEU A 34 11.66 2.71 2.33
C LEU A 34 13.15 2.47 2.58
N ARG A 35 13.52 1.39 3.27
CA ARG A 35 14.93 1.00 3.44
C ARG A 35 15.57 0.65 2.10
N GLN A 36 14.88 -0.16 1.29
CA GLN A 36 15.35 -0.50 -0.06
C GLN A 36 15.54 0.77 -0.93
N LEU A 37 14.58 1.70 -0.92
CA LEU A 37 14.69 2.97 -1.62
C LEU A 37 15.91 3.77 -1.16
N ARG A 38 16.16 3.83 0.16
CA ARG A 38 17.33 4.55 0.69
C ARG A 38 18.66 3.99 0.18
N GLU A 39 18.74 2.68 -0.04
CA GLU A 39 19.92 1.99 -0.54
C GLU A 39 20.09 2.14 -2.06
N GLN A 40 18.98 2.17 -2.81
CA GLN A 40 18.99 2.12 -4.28
C GLN A 40 18.85 3.49 -4.95
N SER A 41 18.14 4.42 -4.32
CA SER A 41 17.84 5.75 -4.87
C SER A 41 17.54 6.76 -3.75
N LEU A 42 18.56 7.57 -3.41
CA LEU A 42 18.40 8.65 -2.44
C LEU A 42 17.30 9.63 -2.86
N GLU A 43 17.15 9.91 -4.16
CA GLU A 43 16.10 10.76 -4.68
C GLU A 43 14.71 10.14 -4.47
N GLY A 44 14.53 8.85 -4.79
CA GLY A 44 13.27 8.13 -4.56
C GLY A 44 12.89 8.11 -3.09
N TYR A 45 13.86 7.89 -2.20
CA TYR A 45 13.67 7.98 -0.76
C TYR A 45 13.22 9.38 -0.31
N GLN A 46 13.89 10.44 -0.75
CA GLN A 46 13.53 11.82 -0.42
C GLN A 46 12.14 12.19 -0.92
N ARG A 47 11.75 11.76 -2.12
CA ARG A 47 10.39 11.95 -2.65
C ARG A 47 9.35 11.23 -1.79
N ALA A 48 9.61 9.98 -1.40
CA ALA A 48 8.72 9.21 -0.55
C ALA A 48 8.54 9.83 0.85
N VAL A 49 9.61 10.34 1.47
CA VAL A 49 9.54 11.07 2.75
C VAL A 49 8.79 12.39 2.58
N GLY A 50 9.09 13.14 1.52
CA GLY A 50 8.40 14.40 1.23
C GLY A 50 6.90 14.22 1.01
N TYR A 51 6.49 13.14 0.32
CA TYR A 51 5.07 12.81 0.17
C TYR A 51 4.42 12.44 1.50
N PHE A 52 5.11 11.62 2.32
CA PHE A 52 4.63 11.23 3.64
C PHE A 52 4.33 12.45 4.52
N GLU A 53 5.26 13.39 4.61
CA GLU A 53 5.14 14.58 5.46
C GLU A 53 4.15 15.60 4.91
N LYS A 54 4.21 15.88 3.60
CA LYS A 54 3.46 17.00 3.00
C LYS A 54 2.07 16.62 2.50
N ARG A 55 1.80 15.34 2.24
CA ARG A 55 0.53 14.87 1.65
C ARG A 55 -0.16 13.81 2.50
N LEU A 56 0.54 12.77 2.94
CA LEU A 56 -0.09 11.66 3.65
C LEU A 56 -0.55 12.08 5.06
N LEU A 57 0.37 12.61 5.88
CA LEU A 57 0.05 13.00 7.25
C LEU A 57 -1.09 14.03 7.33
N PRO A 58 -1.08 15.15 6.57
CA PRO A 58 -2.18 16.11 6.56
C PRO A 58 -3.51 15.49 6.13
N ALA A 59 -3.50 14.62 5.13
CA ALA A 59 -4.72 14.01 4.62
C ALA A 59 -5.31 13.04 5.63
N VAL A 60 -4.54 12.06 6.10
CA VAL A 60 -5.01 11.07 7.09
C VAL A 60 -5.53 11.73 8.36
N ALA A 61 -4.93 12.85 8.78
CA ALA A 61 -5.37 13.63 9.93
C ALA A 61 -6.69 14.40 9.71
N ALA A 62 -7.06 14.67 8.47
CA ALA A 62 -8.28 15.39 8.11
C ALA A 62 -9.52 14.48 8.25
N GLU A 63 -10.64 15.04 8.68
CA GLU A 63 -11.85 14.27 8.94
C GLU A 63 -12.55 13.76 7.67
N GLY A 64 -12.38 14.46 6.55
CA GLY A 64 -13.03 14.16 5.27
C GLY A 64 -12.30 13.17 4.35
N SER A 65 -11.14 12.64 4.75
CA SER A 65 -10.44 11.60 3.98
C SER A 65 -10.63 10.23 4.61
N ASP A 66 -10.58 9.19 3.78
CA ASP A 66 -10.47 7.80 4.22
C ASP A 66 -8.98 7.47 4.49
N PRO A 67 -8.57 7.23 5.75
CA PRO A 67 -7.19 6.88 6.08
C PRO A 67 -6.65 5.67 5.30
N ILE A 68 -7.48 4.65 5.05
CA ILE A 68 -7.04 3.45 4.35
C ILE A 68 -6.66 3.80 2.91
N GLN A 69 -7.50 4.56 2.21
CA GLN A 69 -7.24 4.93 0.81
C GLN A 69 -5.97 5.77 0.67
N GLU A 70 -5.73 6.68 1.60
CA GLU A 70 -4.53 7.51 1.62
C GLU A 70 -3.25 6.66 1.81
N TRP A 71 -3.31 5.64 2.69
CA TRP A 71 -2.19 4.71 2.88
C TRP A 71 -2.01 3.71 1.72
N ILE A 72 -3.09 3.32 1.03
CA ILE A 72 -2.98 2.53 -0.21
C ILE A 72 -2.25 3.33 -1.29
N GLU A 73 -2.61 4.60 -1.47
CA GLU A 73 -1.96 5.48 -2.45
C GLU A 73 -0.49 5.71 -2.11
N TYR A 74 -0.16 5.88 -0.83
CA TYR A 74 1.24 5.95 -0.41
C TYR A 74 2.01 4.66 -0.71
N GLY A 75 1.42 3.49 -0.44
CA GLY A 75 2.02 2.20 -0.79
C GLY A 75 2.25 2.04 -2.29
N ARG A 76 1.30 2.51 -3.11
CA ARG A 76 1.41 2.53 -4.58
C ARG A 76 2.65 3.33 -5.01
N LEU A 77 2.81 4.54 -4.47
CA LEU A 77 3.95 5.41 -4.74
C LEU A 77 5.28 4.77 -4.32
N LEU A 78 5.32 4.14 -3.14
CA LEU A 78 6.53 3.45 -2.67
C LEU A 78 6.91 2.30 -3.62
N ALA A 79 5.94 1.49 -4.02
CA ALA A 79 6.19 0.35 -4.91
C ALA A 79 6.72 0.83 -6.27
N GLU A 80 6.08 1.84 -6.87
CA GLU A 80 6.46 2.42 -8.16
C GLU A 80 7.86 3.04 -8.16
N HIS A 81 8.26 3.70 -7.07
CA HIS A 81 9.62 4.22 -6.94
C HIS A 81 10.66 3.13 -6.70
N THR A 82 10.25 1.97 -6.17
CA THR A 82 11.18 0.88 -5.90
C THR A 82 11.44 0.02 -7.14
N SER A 83 10.42 -0.18 -7.97
CA SER A 83 10.55 -0.87 -9.24
C SER A 83 9.51 -0.34 -10.25
N PRO A 84 9.91 -0.03 -11.49
CA PRO A 84 8.95 0.39 -12.52
C PRO A 84 7.93 -0.72 -12.79
N GLY A 85 6.65 -0.38 -12.84
CA GLY A 85 5.60 -1.36 -13.02
C GLY A 85 4.21 -0.74 -13.05
N ARG A 86 3.20 -1.58 -12.83
CA ARG A 86 1.79 -1.15 -12.79
C ARG A 86 1.11 -1.68 -11.53
N THR A 87 0.21 -0.87 -10.97
CA THR A 87 -0.59 -1.29 -9.82
C THR A 87 -1.97 -1.72 -10.26
N VAL A 88 -2.40 -2.86 -9.73
CA VAL A 88 -3.65 -3.52 -10.09
C VAL A 88 -4.46 -3.84 -8.83
N GLN A 89 -5.77 -3.99 -9.03
CA GLN A 89 -6.68 -4.54 -8.05
C GLN A 89 -7.16 -5.91 -8.52
N ILE A 90 -7.28 -6.84 -7.57
CA ILE A 90 -7.82 -8.17 -7.83
C ILE A 90 -9.05 -8.34 -6.95
N ASP A 91 -10.21 -8.51 -7.59
CA ASP A 91 -11.48 -8.74 -6.90
C ASP A 91 -11.58 -10.19 -6.34
N PRO A 92 -12.59 -10.52 -5.52
CA PRO A 92 -12.72 -11.86 -4.95
C PRO A 92 -12.88 -13.01 -5.97
N THR A 93 -13.19 -12.69 -7.24
CA THR A 93 -13.26 -13.68 -8.32
C THR A 93 -11.90 -13.93 -8.98
N GLY A 94 -10.87 -13.18 -8.59
CA GLY A 94 -9.54 -13.22 -9.19
C GLY A 94 -9.39 -12.33 -10.42
N ARG A 95 -10.40 -11.52 -10.76
CA ARG A 95 -10.31 -10.63 -11.93
C ARG A 95 -9.46 -9.43 -11.58
N GLU A 96 -8.44 -9.24 -12.40
CA GLU A 96 -7.55 -8.09 -12.35
C GLU A 96 -8.17 -6.87 -13.04
N ARG A 97 -7.98 -5.69 -12.45
CA ARG A 97 -8.29 -4.39 -13.05
C ARG A 97 -7.19 -3.38 -12.73
N PRO A 98 -7.00 -2.34 -13.56
CA PRO A 98 -6.17 -1.21 -13.19
C PRO A 98 -6.59 -0.62 -11.84
N HIS A 99 -5.62 -0.14 -11.06
CA HIS A 99 -5.93 0.52 -9.80
C HIS A 99 -6.83 1.75 -10.00
N ALA A 100 -7.88 1.85 -9.17
CA ALA A 100 -8.76 3.01 -9.07
C ALA A 100 -9.11 3.29 -7.59
N SER A 101 -9.07 4.55 -7.19
CA SER A 101 -9.50 4.96 -5.84
C SER A 101 -10.98 5.39 -5.87
N PRO A 102 -11.80 5.02 -4.86
CA PRO A 102 -11.45 4.19 -3.71
C PRO A 102 -11.36 2.69 -4.06
N VAL A 103 -10.46 1.99 -3.38
CA VAL A 103 -10.33 0.52 -3.44
C VAL A 103 -11.43 -0.12 -2.58
N PRO A 104 -12.25 -1.02 -3.14
CA PRO A 104 -13.22 -1.79 -2.36
C PRO A 104 -12.56 -2.62 -1.25
N ALA A 105 -13.21 -2.72 -0.09
CA ALA A 105 -12.64 -3.36 1.11
C ALA A 105 -12.24 -4.84 0.92
N ASN A 106 -12.83 -5.54 -0.05
CA ASN A 106 -12.56 -6.93 -0.37
C ASN A 106 -11.59 -7.11 -1.57
N HIS A 107 -10.98 -6.04 -2.07
CA HIS A 107 -10.01 -6.10 -3.16
C HIS A 107 -8.58 -6.20 -2.61
N LEU A 108 -7.80 -7.08 -3.23
CA LEU A 108 -6.35 -7.16 -3.09
C LEU A 108 -5.71 -6.11 -4.01
N VAL A 109 -4.69 -5.39 -3.53
CA VAL A 109 -3.91 -4.46 -4.37
C VAL A 109 -2.49 -4.96 -4.49
N LEU A 110 -2.06 -5.21 -5.73
CA LEU A 110 -0.70 -5.63 -6.04
C LEU A 110 -0.03 -4.58 -6.93
N HIS A 111 1.26 -4.36 -6.72
CA HIS A 111 2.13 -3.75 -7.70
C HIS A 111 2.87 -4.85 -8.46
N LEU A 112 2.77 -4.82 -9.79
CA LEU A 112 3.39 -5.77 -10.69
C LEU A 112 4.58 -5.07 -11.37
N PRO A 113 5.84 -5.43 -11.02
CA PRO A 113 7.01 -4.94 -11.72
C PRO A 113 6.97 -5.26 -13.21
N THR A 114 7.64 -4.43 -14.02
CA THR A 114 7.77 -4.65 -15.47
C THR A 114 8.65 -5.86 -15.76
N SER A 115 9.65 -6.07 -14.91
CA SER A 115 10.53 -7.24 -14.96
C SER A 115 9.80 -8.46 -14.40
N SER A 116 9.58 -9.48 -15.23
CA SER A 116 9.00 -10.76 -14.79
C SER A 116 9.91 -11.59 -13.88
N ARG A 117 11.13 -11.10 -13.59
CA ARG A 117 12.07 -11.72 -12.64
C ARG A 117 11.87 -11.21 -11.21
N GLU A 118 11.11 -10.13 -11.05
CA GLU A 118 10.79 -9.57 -9.73
C GLU A 118 9.39 -10.01 -9.32
N PRO A 119 9.20 -10.46 -8.06
CA PRO A 119 7.88 -10.80 -7.58
C PRO A 119 6.99 -9.56 -7.47
N ALA A 120 5.69 -9.78 -7.59
CA ALA A 120 4.69 -8.79 -7.26
C ALA A 120 4.81 -8.35 -5.80
N ARG A 121 4.45 -7.10 -5.55
CA ARG A 121 4.47 -6.50 -4.22
C ARG A 121 3.05 -6.29 -3.73
N VAL A 122 2.75 -6.77 -2.54
CA VAL A 122 1.45 -6.55 -1.90
C VAL A 122 1.39 -5.12 -1.38
N VAL A 123 0.58 -4.28 -2.04
CA VAL A 123 0.33 -2.90 -1.60
C VAL A 123 -0.74 -2.90 -0.50
N TRP A 124 -1.79 -3.70 -0.66
CA TRP A 124 -2.88 -3.75 0.32
C TRP A 124 -3.53 -5.12 0.35
N LEU A 125 -3.90 -5.58 1.55
CA LEU A 125 -4.62 -6.83 1.77
C LEU A 125 -6.03 -6.55 2.31
N PRO A 126 -7.08 -7.17 1.73
CA PRO A 126 -8.37 -7.22 2.38
C PRO A 126 -8.27 -8.07 3.66
N ARG A 127 -9.24 -7.91 4.57
CA ARG A 127 -9.30 -8.65 5.84
C ARG A 127 -9.17 -10.16 5.63
N GLU A 128 -9.89 -10.68 4.63
CA GLU A 128 -9.81 -12.06 4.20
C GLU A 128 -9.60 -12.10 2.70
N LEU A 129 -8.57 -12.83 2.25
CA LEU A 129 -8.42 -13.15 0.84
C LEU A 129 -9.47 -14.20 0.47
N SER A 130 -10.04 -14.09 -0.72
CA SER A 130 -10.74 -15.20 -1.39
C SER A 130 -9.74 -16.28 -1.82
N PHE A 131 -10.26 -17.44 -2.25
CA PHE A 131 -9.43 -18.48 -2.87
C PHE A 131 -8.62 -17.94 -4.07
N ALA A 132 -9.29 -17.20 -4.97
CA ALA A 132 -8.65 -16.68 -6.17
C ALA A 132 -7.57 -15.64 -5.87
N GLN A 133 -7.80 -14.77 -4.88
CA GLN A 133 -6.79 -13.80 -4.45
C GLN A 133 -5.60 -14.46 -3.73
N ARG A 134 -5.84 -15.52 -2.94
CA ARG A 134 -4.75 -16.31 -2.34
C ARG A 134 -3.89 -16.96 -3.42
N ALA A 135 -4.51 -17.63 -4.39
CA ALA A 135 -3.81 -18.22 -5.52
C ALA A 135 -2.99 -17.17 -6.31
N ALA A 136 -3.53 -15.96 -6.49
CA ALA A 136 -2.78 -14.86 -7.10
C ALA A 136 -1.56 -14.43 -6.27
N CYS A 137 -1.69 -14.34 -4.94
CA CYS A 137 -0.56 -14.05 -4.05
C CYS A 137 0.50 -15.17 -4.11
N ASP A 138 0.08 -16.43 -4.03
CA ASP A 138 1.00 -17.57 -4.03
C ASP A 138 1.80 -17.63 -5.35
N LEU A 139 1.12 -17.39 -6.47
CA LEU A 139 1.78 -17.37 -7.78
C LEU A 139 2.69 -16.15 -7.96
N LEU A 140 2.18 -14.94 -7.68
CA LEU A 140 2.83 -13.70 -8.10
C LEU A 140 3.78 -13.12 -7.06
N VAL A 141 3.55 -13.37 -5.77
CA VAL A 141 4.30 -12.78 -4.67
C VAL A 141 5.33 -13.77 -4.11
N THR A 142 4.94 -15.02 -3.86
CA THR A 142 5.85 -16.04 -3.31
C THR A 142 6.51 -16.90 -4.39
N GLY A 143 5.96 -16.91 -5.61
CA GLY A 143 6.47 -17.75 -6.71
C GLY A 143 6.19 -19.24 -6.52
N SER A 144 5.29 -19.59 -5.61
CA SER A 144 4.88 -20.96 -5.33
C SER A 144 3.59 -21.29 -6.07
N GLN A 145 3.62 -22.32 -6.91
CA GLN A 145 2.40 -22.99 -7.34
C GLN A 145 1.97 -23.86 -6.16
N GLY A 146 0.82 -23.55 -5.54
CA GLY A 146 0.25 -24.36 -4.46
C GLY A 146 -0.07 -25.79 -4.89
#